data_AF-A0A919HNC4-F1
#
_entry.id   AF-A0A919HNC4-F1
#
_cell.length_a   1.000
_cell.length_b   1.000
_cell.length_c   1.000
_cell.angle_alpha   90.00
_cell.angle_beta   90.00
_cell.angle_gamma   90.00
#
_symmetry.space_group_name_H-M   'P 1'
#
loop_
_entity.id
_entity.type
_entity.pdbx_description
1 polymer ?
#
loop_
_entity_poly.entity_id
_entity_poly.type
_entity_poly.pdbx_seq_one_letter_code
_entity_poly.pdbx_strand_id
1 'polypeptide(L)'
;MEHLVNDLLHCRLQAWTFPAGIEARWLGEGILQLLPTAPWRRATILSAGVHGNETAPIELLLQLTHDLSGAAAAHAGAADRLW
;
A
#
# COMPACT_ATOMS: atom_id res chain seq x y z
N MET A 1 -5.95 4.40 -10.77
CA MET A 1 -4.98 5.44 -10.40
C MET A 1 -5.66 6.75 -9.99
N GLU A 2 -6.40 7.42 -10.88
CA GLU A 2 -7.01 8.74 -10.58
C GLU A 2 -7.87 8.76 -9.30
N HIS A 3 -8.72 7.75 -9.09
CA HIS A 3 -9.53 7.64 -7.87
C HIS A 3 -8.69 7.46 -6.60
N LEU A 4 -7.56 6.73 -6.69
CA LEU A 4 -6.64 6.54 -5.56
C LEU A 4 -5.97 7.86 -5.20
N VAL A 5 -5.48 8.59 -6.20
CA VAL A 5 -4.85 9.91 -6.00
C VAL A 5 -5.86 10.87 -5.40
N ASN A 6 -7.11 10.85 -5.88
CA ASN A 6 -8.19 11.63 -5.30
C ASN A 6 -8.44 11.26 -3.83
N ASP A 7 -8.42 9.97 -3.48
CA ASP A 7 -8.56 9.53 -2.09
C ASP A 7 -7.37 9.95 -1.21
N LEU A 8 -6.15 9.93 -1.75
CA LEU A 8 -4.97 10.45 -1.06
C LEU A 8 -5.13 11.94 -0.75
N LEU A 9 -5.47 12.75 -1.74
CA LEU A 9 -5.62 14.21 -1.60
C LEU A 9 -6.73 14.61 -0.60
N HIS A 10 -7.73 13.76 -0.44
CA HIS A 10 -8.84 13.98 0.49
C HIS A 10 -8.72 13.16 1.79
N CYS A 11 -7.56 12.58 2.08
CA CYS A 11 -7.29 11.77 3.27
C CYS A 11 -8.26 10.58 3.47
N ARG A 12 -8.81 10.02 2.39
CA ARG A 12 -9.78 8.93 2.41
C ARG A 12 -9.17 7.53 2.39
N LEU A 13 -7.85 7.41 2.28
CA LEU A 13 -7.14 6.13 2.32
C LEU A 13 -7.33 5.37 3.64
N GLN A 14 -7.70 6.08 4.72
CA GLN A 14 -7.95 5.49 6.04
C GLN A 14 -9.12 4.48 6.04
N ALA A 15 -9.99 4.52 5.03
CA ALA A 15 -11.06 3.56 4.84
C ALA A 15 -10.59 2.21 4.25
N TRP A 16 -9.31 2.09 3.85
CA TRP A 16 -8.79 0.88 3.23
C TRP A 16 -8.65 -0.25 4.25
N THR A 17 -9.07 -1.45 3.84
CA THR A 17 -8.93 -2.69 4.60
C THR A 17 -7.77 -3.51 4.06
N PHE A 18 -7.07 -4.24 4.92
CA PHE A 18 -5.99 -5.14 4.53
C PHE A 18 -6.34 -6.60 4.85
N PRO A 19 -5.77 -7.58 4.13
CA PRO A 19 -5.98 -9.00 4.42
C PRO A 19 -5.60 -9.37 5.85
N ALA A 20 -6.24 -10.39 6.42
CA ALA A 20 -6.04 -10.82 7.82
C ALA A 20 -4.58 -11.21 8.18
N GLY A 21 -3.73 -11.46 7.18
CA GLY A 21 -2.29 -11.70 7.38
C GLY A 21 -1.46 -10.44 7.65
N ILE A 22 -2.08 -9.25 7.60
CA ILE A 22 -1.44 -7.95 7.79
C ILE A 22 -2.18 -7.17 8.88
N GLU A 23 -1.51 -6.86 9.98
CA GLU A 23 -1.98 -5.84 10.91
C GLU A 23 -1.67 -4.47 10.31
N ALA A 24 -2.72 -3.73 9.95
CA ALA A 24 -2.61 -2.39 9.39
C ALA A 24 -3.02 -1.33 10.41
N ARG A 25 -2.23 -0.27 10.53
CA ARG A 25 -2.51 0.87 11.41
C ARG A 25 -2.12 2.18 10.77
N TRP A 26 -3.06 3.13 10.73
CA TRP A 26 -2.74 4.52 10.42
C TRP A 26 -2.19 5.19 11.67
N LEU A 27 -0.91 5.58 11.64
CA LEU A 27 -0.25 6.28 12.75
C LEU A 27 -0.50 7.79 12.72
N GLY A 28 -0.95 8.30 11.57
CA GLY A 28 -1.28 9.70 11.31
C GLY A 28 -1.68 9.88 9.84
N GLU A 29 -1.94 11.12 9.44
CA GLU A 29 -2.21 11.46 8.04
C GLU A 29 -1.01 11.10 7.17
N GLY A 30 -1.23 10.29 6.13
CA GLY A 30 -0.17 9.83 5.22
C GLY A 30 0.82 8.81 5.82
N ILE A 31 0.61 8.35 7.06
CA ILE A 31 1.52 7.40 7.73
C ILE A 31 0.79 6.09 8.00
N LEU A 32 1.05 5.09 7.16
CA LEU A 32 0.53 3.73 7.27
C LEU A 32 1.61 2.77 7.75
N GLN A 33 1.32 2.01 8.79
CA GLN A 33 2.10 0.86 9.23
C GLN A 33 1.41 -0.43 8.78
N LEU A 34 2.18 -1.34 8.19
CA LEU A 34 1.74 -2.69 7.82
C LEU A 34 2.70 -3.71 8.45
N LEU A 35 2.18 -4.57 9.33
CA LEU A 35 2.95 -5.62 9.99
C LEU A 35 2.43 -6.99 9.56
N PRO A 36 3.26 -7.88 8.99
CA PRO A 36 2.88 -9.26 8.80
C PRO A 36 2.60 -9.93 10.14
N THR A 37 1.55 -10.76 10.21
CA THR A 37 1.27 -11.58 11.40
C THR A 37 2.25 -12.74 11.54
N ALA A 38 2.88 -13.15 10.44
CA ALA A 38 3.98 -14.12 10.43
C ALA A 38 5.31 -13.49 10.88
N PRO A 39 6.26 -14.28 11.42
CA PRO A 39 7.57 -13.76 11.84
C PRO A 39 8.33 -13.06 10.70
N TRP A 40 8.91 -11.90 10.98
CA TRP A 40 9.70 -11.10 10.05
C TRP A 40 11.04 -10.69 10.68
N ARG A 41 12.04 -10.40 9.84
CA ARG A 41 13.41 -10.08 10.29
C ARG A 41 13.89 -8.68 9.92
N ARG A 42 13.12 -7.95 9.11
CA ARG A 42 13.49 -6.63 8.58
C ARG A 42 12.28 -5.73 8.55
N ALA A 43 12.48 -4.46 8.88
CA ALA A 43 11.54 -3.38 8.64
C ALA A 43 12.05 -2.52 7.48
N THR A 44 11.11 -2.02 6.67
CA THR A 44 11.40 -1.09 5.56
C THR A 44 10.46 0.10 5.69
N ILE A 45 11.00 1.30 5.48
CA ILE A 45 10.21 2.53 5.36
C ILE A 45 10.30 2.97 3.90
N LEU A 46 9.13 3.18 3.28
CA LEU A 46 9.00 3.79 1.98
C LEU A 46 8.33 5.16 2.17
N SER A 47 8.89 6.20 1.57
CA SER A 47 8.40 7.57 1.68
C SER A 47 8.43 8.25 0.33
N ALA A 48 7.37 9.00 0.02
CA ALA A 48 7.25 9.84 -1.17
C ALA A 48 6.45 11.09 -0.82
N GLY A 49 6.48 12.10 -1.68
CA GLY A 49 5.72 13.34 -1.48
C GLY A 49 6.34 14.33 -0.49
N VAL A 50 7.64 14.20 -0.18
CA VAL A 50 8.41 15.23 0.55
C VAL A 50 8.38 16.55 -0.25
N HIS A 51 8.51 16.45 -1.57
CA HIS A 51 8.15 17.51 -2.50
C HIS A 51 6.84 17.11 -3.19
N GLY A 52 5.81 17.96 -3.08
CA GLY A 52 4.46 17.63 -3.58
C GLY A 52 4.35 17.54 -5.11
N ASN A 53 5.32 18.07 -5.84
CA ASN A 53 5.37 18.00 -7.30
C ASN A 53 6.08 16.74 -7.84
N GLU A 54 6.69 15.92 -6.99
CA GLU A 54 7.29 14.63 -7.37
C GLU A 54 6.22 13.52 -7.32
N THR A 55 5.34 13.49 -8.30
CA THR A 55 4.13 12.64 -8.28
C THR A 55 4.42 11.18 -8.60
N ALA A 56 5.42 10.86 -9.43
CA ALA A 56 5.68 9.49 -9.86
C ALA A 56 5.99 8.52 -8.69
N PRO A 57 6.84 8.86 -7.69
CA PRO A 57 7.01 8.02 -6.51
C PRO A 57 5.75 7.89 -5.65
N ILE A 58 4.91 8.93 -5.59
CA ILE A 58 3.64 8.91 -4.84
C ILE A 58 2.69 7.91 -5.48
N GLU A 59 2.49 8.00 -6.79
CA GLU A 59 1.61 7.12 -7.56
C GLU A 59 2.04 5.65 -7.46
N LEU A 60 3.36 5.39 -7.50
CA LEU A 60 3.91 4.05 -7.35
C LEU A 60 3.62 3.47 -5.95
N LEU A 61 3.91 4.23 -4.88
CA LEU A 61 3.62 3.75 -3.51
C LEU A 61 2.13 3.56 -3.26
N LEU A 62 1.30 4.42 -3.84
CA LEU A 62 -0.14 4.32 -3.74
C LEU A 62 -0.67 3.06 -4.43
N GLN A 63 -0.15 2.71 -5.60
CA GLN A 63 -0.49 1.46 -6.28
C GLN A 63 -0.06 0.24 -5.47
N LEU A 64 1.19 0.20 -5.00
CA LEU A 64 1.69 -0.92 -4.19
C LEU A 64 0.86 -1.13 -2.93
N THR A 65 0.47 -0.04 -2.26
CA THR A 65 -0.36 -0.10 -1.05
C THR A 65 -1.76 -0.60 -1.35
N HIS A 66 -2.37 -0.14 -2.46
CA HIS A 66 -3.67 -0.61 -2.92
C HIS A 66 -3.66 -2.11 -3.28
N ASP A 67 -2.59 -2.58 -3.91
CA ASP A 67 -2.43 -3.99 -4.25
C ASP A 67 -2.33 -4.85 -2.97
N LEU A 68 -1.59 -4.37 -1.96
CA LEU A 68 -1.50 -5.00 -0.64
C LEU A 68 -2.80 -4.99 0.15
N SER A 69 -3.69 -4.03 -0.09
CA SER A 69 -5.02 -3.97 0.54
C SER A 69 -5.96 -5.08 0.01
N GLY A 70 -5.50 -5.89 -0.94
CA GLY A 70 -6.28 -6.98 -1.54
C GLY A 70 -7.21 -6.51 -2.67
N ALA A 71 -7.22 -5.21 -2.98
CA ALA A 71 -8.03 -4.64 -4.06
C ALA A 71 -7.49 -4.99 -5.47
N ALA A 72 -6.33 -5.67 -5.55
CA ALA A 72 -5.78 -6.22 -6.79
C ALA A 72 -5.39 -7.72 -6.70
N ALA A 73 -6.09 -8.54 -5.92
CA ALA A 73 -5.87 -9.99 -5.89
C ALA A 73 -6.50 -10.74 -7.09
N ALA A 74 -6.36 -10.21 -8.31
CA ALA A 74 -6.82 -10.85 -9.55
C ALA A 74 -5.70 -11.05 -10.60
N HIS A 75 -4.42 -11.07 -10.20
CA HIS A 75 -3.32 -11.46 -11.10
C HIS A 75 -2.31 -12.44 -10.50
N ALA A 76 -2.55 -12.98 -9.30
CA ALA A 76 -1.75 -14.10 -8.76
C ALA A 76 -2.30 -15.44 -9.25
N GLY A 77 -2.17 -15.69 -10.56
CA GLY A 77 -2.64 -16.91 -11.21
C GLY A 77 -1.88 -17.21 -12.50
N ALA A 78 -0.54 -17.09 -12.51
CA ALA A 78 0.27 -17.52 -13.65
C ALA A 78 1.76 -17.80 -13.36
N ALA A 79 2.22 -17.89 -12.10
CA ALA A 79 3.64 -18.08 -11.80
C ALA A 79 4.00 -19.37 -11.03
N ASP A 80 3.02 -20.22 -10.70
CA ASP A 80 3.25 -21.49 -9.99
C ASP A 80 3.41 -22.71 -10.91
N ARG A 81 3.95 -22.50 -12.12
CA ARG A 81 4.43 -23.58 -12.99
C ARG A 81 5.81 -23.19 -13.50
N LEU A 82 6.82 -23.99 -13.10
CA LEU A 82 8.26 -23.83 -13.34
C LEU A 82 8.85 -22.81 -12.36
N TRP A 83 9.28 -23.19 -11.16
CA TRP A 83 10.25 -24.24 -10.81
C TRP A 83 9.89 -24.95 -9.51
#